data_AF-A0A8X6ISQ4-F1
#
_entry.id   AF-A0A8X6ISQ4-F1
#
_cell.length_a   1.000
_cell.length_b   1.000
_cell.length_c   1.000
_cell.angle_alpha   90.00
_cell.angle_beta   90.00
_cell.angle_gamma   90.00
#
_symmetry.space_group_name_H-M   'P 1'
#
loop_
_entity.id
_entity.type
_entity.pdbx_description
1 polymer ?
#
loop_
_entity_poly.entity_id
_entity_poly.type
_entity_poly.pdbx_seq_one_letter_code
_entity_poly.pdbx_strand_id
1 'polypeptide(L)'
;MGIVFQPTLQHIAYVKVARGVLYAMDMGMWTNRLVTLESVMNDYAKIIQEKISTIILPVTVFTLRRLAYKQINSTDKQKYSTLPTKIQKTLAGIVMALGLEIVSWYNPMRTYLNKKLDIRNILSWSSIGFIDRFETVRVLIQNKDVMIKYRFFLACKYFFEKDVQKLWAIMPEANRTYFEVVYKHSISIQYWLKALTNSTTLDWEQMLHSIGEEKFFNQNFLGIRYYFAKLPGPEIRQRCILTHLKCKWINYSDVYLCLSQLNDEELNSIFTRLSRTHLYYVFRNLLQWPFQFMFLDVIKSFKSHITEKIFHDLIIFILNEKINKARHDHQYVDLLENFWNSMSPHFGYFVERNEKLKTVLQYVFDAPVPFNVKDYKDFISAFYTKEPR
;
A
#
# COMPACT_ATOMS: atom_id res chain seq x y z
N MET A 1 14.43 -19.73 -10.90
CA MET A 1 13.57 -20.09 -9.76
C MET A 1 12.51 -19.01 -9.64
N GLY A 2 11.30 -19.26 -10.15
CA GLY A 2 10.21 -18.30 -10.00
C GLY A 2 9.99 -17.99 -8.52
N ILE A 3 9.97 -16.70 -8.16
CA ILE A 3 9.71 -16.29 -6.77
C ILE A 3 8.26 -16.68 -6.43
N VAL A 4 8.09 -17.74 -5.64
CA VAL A 4 6.76 -18.23 -5.23
C VAL A 4 6.29 -17.48 -4.00
N PHE A 5 5.27 -16.64 -4.19
CA PHE A 5 4.70 -15.82 -3.12
C PHE A 5 3.64 -16.59 -2.33
N GLN A 6 4.07 -17.27 -1.26
CA GLN A 6 3.16 -17.99 -0.36
C GLN A 6 3.29 -17.44 1.07
N PRO A 7 2.24 -16.81 1.63
CA PRO A 7 2.26 -16.44 3.04
C PRO A 7 2.31 -17.69 3.91
N THR A 8 2.86 -17.56 5.12
CA THR A 8 2.82 -18.66 6.08
C THR A 8 1.38 -18.92 6.54
N LEU A 9 1.08 -20.19 6.91
CA LEU A 9 -0.22 -20.53 7.51
C LEU A 9 -0.52 -19.69 8.75
N GLN A 10 0.51 -19.36 9.52
CA GLN A 10 0.41 -18.50 10.69
C GLN A 10 -0.05 -17.07 10.30
N HIS A 11 0.51 -16.49 9.24
CA HIS A 11 0.08 -15.18 8.74
C HIS A 11 -1.39 -15.20 8.31
N ILE A 12 -1.80 -16.20 7.53
CA ILE A 12 -3.19 -16.36 7.09
C ILE A 12 -4.13 -16.46 8.31
N ALA A 13 -3.75 -17.24 9.32
CA ALA A 13 -4.54 -17.39 10.55
C ALA A 13 -4.68 -16.05 11.28
N TYR A 14 -3.58 -15.30 11.46
CA TYR A 14 -3.64 -13.99 12.09
C TYR A 14 -4.50 -12.99 11.31
N VAL A 15 -4.40 -12.96 9.98
CA VAL A 15 -5.25 -12.12 9.12
C VAL A 15 -6.72 -12.44 9.33
N LYS A 16 -7.09 -13.72 9.36
CA LYS A 16 -8.48 -14.14 9.59
C LYS A 16 -9.00 -13.69 10.95
N VAL A 17 -8.23 -13.89 12.02
CA VAL A 17 -8.62 -13.44 13.37
C VAL A 17 -8.72 -11.92 13.43
N ALA A 18 -7.73 -11.21 12.89
CA ALA A 18 -7.69 -9.76 12.88
C ALA A 18 -8.86 -9.14 12.11
N ARG A 19 -9.29 -9.76 11.00
CA ARG A 19 -10.49 -9.36 10.27
C ARG A 19 -11.77 -9.55 11.11
N GLY A 20 -11.88 -10.67 11.81
CA GLY A 20 -12.99 -10.90 12.74
C GLY A 20 -13.09 -9.82 13.81
N VAL A 21 -11.95 -9.46 14.41
CA VAL A 21 -11.85 -8.34 15.38
C VAL A 21 -12.28 -7.02 14.74
N LEU A 22 -11.77 -6.71 13.55
CA LEU A 22 -12.07 -5.48 12.84
C LEU A 22 -13.56 -5.34 12.47
N TYR A 23 -14.22 -6.45 12.12
CA TYR A 23 -15.66 -6.44 11.80
C TYR A 23 -16.56 -6.39 13.05
N ALA A 24 -16.09 -6.92 14.17
CA ALA A 24 -16.75 -6.78 15.46
C ALA A 24 -16.67 -5.35 16.02
N MET A 25 -15.68 -4.57 15.59
CA MET A 25 -15.63 -3.13 15.90
C MET A 25 -16.75 -2.39 15.17
N ASP A 26 -17.43 -1.49 15.88
CA ASP A 26 -18.40 -0.57 15.26
C ASP A 26 -17.69 0.38 14.29
N MET A 27 -17.70 0.01 13.01
CA MET A 27 -17.11 0.80 11.92
C MET A 27 -17.84 2.13 11.69
N GLY A 28 -19.10 2.27 12.11
CA GLY A 28 -19.81 3.55 12.10
C GLY A 28 -19.15 4.57 13.02
N MET A 29 -18.63 4.10 14.14
CA MET A 29 -17.81 4.91 15.05
C MET A 29 -16.46 5.30 14.42
N TRP A 30 -15.87 4.44 13.59
CA TRP A 30 -14.63 4.72 12.87
C TRP A 30 -14.83 5.74 11.75
N THR A 31 -15.86 5.59 10.92
CA THR A 31 -16.14 6.53 9.83
C THR A 31 -16.55 7.90 10.38
N ASN A 32 -17.35 7.95 11.45
CA ASN A 32 -17.67 9.22 12.11
C ASN A 32 -16.44 9.87 12.74
N ARG A 33 -15.59 9.11 13.46
CA ARG A 33 -14.34 9.67 14.01
C ARG A 33 -13.35 10.09 12.93
N LEU A 34 -13.27 9.37 11.82
CA LEU A 34 -12.50 9.76 10.64
C LEU A 34 -13.01 11.09 10.08
N VAL A 35 -14.32 11.26 9.94
CA VAL A 35 -14.95 12.51 9.49
C VAL A 35 -14.71 13.65 10.49
N THR A 36 -14.79 13.41 11.79
CA THR A 36 -14.50 14.43 12.82
C THR A 36 -13.02 14.82 12.83
N LEU A 37 -12.11 13.83 12.75
CA LEU A 37 -10.68 14.07 12.63
C LEU A 37 -10.35 14.85 11.36
N GLU A 38 -11.05 14.56 10.27
CA GLU A 38 -10.87 15.29 9.03
C GLU A 38 -11.45 16.71 9.09
N SER A 39 -12.57 16.96 9.76
CA SER A 39 -13.05 18.32 10.04
C SER A 39 -12.00 19.11 10.79
N VAL A 40 -11.50 18.56 11.90
CA VAL A 40 -10.43 19.16 12.69
C VAL A 40 -9.19 19.40 11.80
N MET A 41 -8.82 18.42 10.97
CA MET A 41 -7.66 18.53 10.11
C MET A 41 -7.84 19.45 8.90
N ASN A 42 -9.05 19.61 8.38
CA ASN A 42 -9.38 20.56 7.31
C ASN A 42 -9.40 21.99 7.87
N ASP A 43 -9.82 22.16 9.13
CA ASP A 43 -9.68 23.41 9.86
C ASP A 43 -8.19 23.74 10.08
N TYR A 44 -7.37 22.75 10.46
CA TYR A 44 -5.91 22.89 10.49
C TYR A 44 -5.27 23.07 9.10
N ALA A 45 -5.78 22.43 8.04
CA ALA A 45 -5.26 22.56 6.68
C ALA A 45 -5.58 23.93 6.05
N LYS A 46 -6.70 24.55 6.44
CA LYS A 46 -6.99 25.96 6.16
C LYS A 46 -6.01 26.89 6.85
N ILE A 47 -5.58 26.55 8.07
CA ILE A 47 -4.56 27.31 8.82
C ILE A 47 -3.16 27.09 8.22
N ILE A 48 -2.91 25.93 7.60
CA ILE A 48 -1.59 25.49 7.10
C ILE A 48 -1.50 25.59 5.55
N GLN A 49 -2.43 26.30 4.90
CA GLN A 49 -2.64 26.24 3.45
C GLN A 49 -1.47 26.73 2.57
N GLU A 50 -0.38 27.24 3.13
CA GLU A 50 0.83 27.53 2.38
C GLU A 50 1.85 26.38 2.33
N LYS A 51 1.77 25.38 3.22
CA LYS A 51 2.71 24.27 3.22
C LYS A 51 2.05 22.97 3.68
N ILE A 52 1.84 22.08 2.69
CA ILE A 52 2.11 20.63 2.78
C ILE A 52 0.88 19.69 2.86
N SER A 53 0.67 18.93 1.77
CA SER A 53 -0.12 17.69 1.69
C SER A 53 0.53 16.48 2.39
N THR A 54 1.80 16.58 2.78
CA THR A 54 2.62 15.56 3.43
C THR A 54 2.35 15.37 4.95
N ILE A 55 1.59 16.26 5.62
CA ILE A 55 1.33 16.19 7.08
C ILE A 55 -0.02 15.53 7.42
N ILE A 56 -0.98 15.56 6.50
CA ILE A 56 -2.35 15.07 6.72
C ILE A 56 -2.41 13.53 6.84
N LEU A 57 -1.67 12.78 6.01
CA LEU A 57 -1.63 11.32 6.14
C LEU A 57 -1.06 10.86 7.51
N PRO A 58 0.07 11.40 8.01
CA PRO A 58 0.62 11.03 9.32
C PRO A 58 -0.35 11.16 10.50
N VAL A 59 -1.16 12.24 10.56
CA VAL A 59 -2.05 12.53 11.70
C VAL A 59 -3.27 11.62 11.71
N THR A 60 -3.86 11.33 10.54
CA THR A 60 -4.96 10.35 10.43
C THR A 60 -4.46 8.96 10.82
N VAL A 61 -3.31 8.53 10.29
CA VAL A 61 -2.67 7.24 10.62
C VAL A 61 -2.38 7.12 12.12
N PHE A 62 -1.87 8.19 12.77
CA PHE A 62 -1.56 8.20 14.20
C PHE A 62 -2.82 8.16 15.08
N THR A 63 -3.91 8.80 14.67
CA THR A 63 -5.13 8.77 15.47
C THR A 63 -5.87 7.45 15.32
N LEU A 64 -5.95 6.91 14.11
CA LEU A 64 -6.45 5.57 13.85
C LEU A 64 -5.66 4.52 14.63
N ARG A 65 -4.33 4.68 14.72
CA ARG A 65 -3.46 3.88 15.57
C ARG A 65 -3.93 3.89 17.03
N ARG A 66 -4.11 5.08 17.61
CA ARG A 66 -4.52 5.23 19.02
C ARG A 66 -5.91 4.63 19.26
N LEU A 67 -6.82 4.78 18.29
CA LEU A 67 -8.19 4.26 18.38
C LEU A 67 -8.25 2.73 18.24
N ALA A 68 -7.56 2.13 17.26
CA ALA A 68 -7.42 0.68 17.17
C ALA A 68 -6.84 0.10 18.46
N TYR A 69 -5.74 0.70 18.96
CA TYR A 69 -5.10 0.22 20.18
C TYR A 69 -6.03 0.32 21.39
N LYS A 70 -6.76 1.44 21.53
CA LYS A 70 -7.74 1.63 22.60
C LYS A 70 -8.89 0.63 22.48
N GLN A 71 -9.39 0.37 21.28
CA GLN A 71 -10.54 -0.50 21.02
C GLN A 71 -10.19 -1.99 21.20
N ILE A 72 -9.02 -2.43 20.74
CA ILE A 72 -8.49 -3.79 20.99
C ILE A 72 -8.34 -4.00 22.50
N ASN A 73 -7.80 -3.00 23.21
CA ASN A 73 -7.61 -3.07 24.65
C ASN A 73 -8.92 -2.96 25.45
N SER A 74 -10.01 -2.39 24.90
CA SER A 74 -11.27 -2.18 25.62
C SER A 74 -12.35 -3.22 25.31
N THR A 75 -12.47 -3.67 24.06
CA THR A 75 -13.65 -4.43 23.60
C THR A 75 -13.44 -5.93 23.69
N ASP A 76 -12.20 -6.40 23.62
CA ASP A 76 -11.89 -7.83 23.61
C ASP A 76 -10.82 -8.25 24.63
N LYS A 77 -10.56 -7.40 25.64
CA LYS A 77 -9.58 -7.72 26.68
C LYS A 77 -9.89 -9.06 27.35
N GLN A 78 -11.17 -9.41 27.53
CA GLN A 78 -11.57 -10.72 28.08
C GLN A 78 -11.41 -11.88 27.11
N LYS A 79 -11.63 -11.67 25.80
CA LYS A 79 -11.63 -12.75 24.80
C LYS A 79 -10.22 -13.15 24.36
N TYR A 80 -9.27 -12.22 24.45
CA TYR A 80 -7.89 -12.45 24.04
C TYR A 80 -6.86 -12.29 25.17
N SER A 81 -7.26 -11.98 26.41
CA SER A 81 -6.35 -11.92 27.57
C SER A 81 -5.66 -13.26 27.84
N THR A 82 -6.29 -14.36 27.46
CA THR A 82 -5.76 -15.72 27.61
C THR A 82 -4.64 -16.03 26.62
N LEU A 83 -4.48 -15.24 25.55
CA LEU A 83 -3.39 -15.42 24.59
C LEU A 83 -2.06 -14.93 25.18
N PRO A 84 -0.93 -15.57 24.83
CA PRO A 84 0.40 -15.05 25.17
C PRO A 84 0.60 -13.60 24.69
N THR A 85 1.28 -12.78 25.51
CA THR A 85 1.54 -11.35 25.24
C THR A 85 2.14 -11.10 23.86
N LYS A 86 3.02 -11.98 23.39
CA LYS A 86 3.62 -11.89 22.03
C LYS A 86 2.54 -11.96 20.95
N ILE A 87 1.61 -12.91 21.07
CA ILE A 87 0.50 -13.09 20.12
C ILE A 87 -0.44 -11.88 20.15
N GLN A 88 -0.78 -11.38 21.35
CA GLN A 88 -1.63 -10.18 21.48
C GLN A 88 -1.01 -8.97 20.77
N LYS A 89 0.29 -8.72 20.97
CA LYS A 89 1.02 -7.62 20.31
C LYS A 89 1.02 -7.78 18.78
N THR A 90 1.29 -8.99 18.28
CA THR A 90 1.27 -9.28 16.84
C THR A 90 -0.12 -9.08 16.25
N LEU A 91 -1.17 -9.60 16.90
CA LEU A 91 -2.55 -9.44 16.45
C LEU A 91 -2.93 -7.96 16.41
N ALA A 92 -2.56 -7.18 17.43
CA ALA A 92 -2.80 -5.74 17.44
C ALA A 92 -2.08 -5.00 16.31
N GLY A 93 -0.85 -5.41 15.98
CA GLY A 93 -0.10 -4.90 14.83
C GLY A 93 -0.82 -5.18 13.50
N ILE A 94 -1.35 -6.39 13.32
CA ILE A 94 -2.05 -6.80 12.10
C ILE A 94 -3.41 -6.10 11.99
N VAL A 95 -4.20 -6.01 13.06
CA VAL A 95 -5.46 -5.23 13.07
C VAL A 95 -5.18 -3.78 12.68
N MET A 96 -4.09 -3.20 13.19
CA MET A 96 -3.66 -1.86 12.81
C MET A 96 -3.33 -1.78 11.31
N ALA A 97 -2.58 -2.74 10.76
CA ALA A 97 -2.24 -2.76 9.35
C ALA A 97 -3.49 -2.88 8.46
N LEU A 98 -4.45 -3.74 8.82
CA LEU A 98 -5.75 -3.87 8.16
C LEU A 98 -6.54 -2.55 8.18
N GLY A 99 -6.59 -1.87 9.33
CA GLY A 99 -7.25 -0.58 9.45
C GLY A 99 -6.63 0.49 8.54
N LEU A 100 -5.30 0.50 8.42
CA LEU A 100 -4.60 1.39 7.51
C LEU A 100 -4.88 1.07 6.04
N GLU A 101 -4.97 -0.21 5.69
CA GLU A 101 -5.37 -0.65 4.35
C GLU A 101 -6.78 -0.16 3.99
N ILE A 102 -7.75 -0.27 4.93
CA ILE A 102 -9.11 0.26 4.73
C ILE A 102 -9.08 1.75 4.47
N VAL A 103 -8.35 2.52 5.28
CA VAL A 103 -8.31 3.98 5.16
C VAL A 103 -7.63 4.40 3.86
N SER A 104 -6.53 3.73 3.50
CA SER A 104 -5.82 3.91 2.23
C SER A 104 -6.76 3.71 1.04
N TRP A 105 -7.59 2.67 1.08
CA TRP A 105 -8.57 2.37 0.03
C TRP A 105 -9.78 3.31 0.05
N TYR A 106 -10.32 3.62 1.23
CA TYR A 106 -11.56 4.39 1.40
C TYR A 106 -11.37 5.87 1.07
N ASN A 107 -10.24 6.47 1.44
CA ASN A 107 -10.03 7.91 1.28
C ASN A 107 -10.21 8.41 -0.18
N PRO A 108 -9.63 7.76 -1.20
CA PRO A 108 -9.89 8.12 -2.59
C PRO A 108 -11.33 7.83 -3.04
N MET A 109 -12.03 6.92 -2.37
CA MET A 109 -13.38 6.46 -2.74
C MET A 109 -14.51 7.25 -2.06
N ARG A 110 -14.21 7.98 -1.00
CA ARG A 110 -15.20 8.65 -0.14
C ARG A 110 -16.18 9.56 -0.88
N THR A 111 -15.75 10.18 -1.98
CA THR A 111 -16.58 11.09 -2.79
C THR A 111 -17.62 10.34 -3.61
N TYR A 112 -17.46 9.02 -3.77
CA TYR A 112 -18.31 8.14 -4.56
C TYR A 112 -19.16 7.22 -3.67
N LEU A 113 -18.78 7.06 -2.40
CA LEU A 113 -19.49 6.21 -1.44
C LEU A 113 -20.50 7.04 -0.64
N ASN A 114 -21.74 6.60 -0.62
CA ASN A 114 -22.75 7.16 0.27
C ASN A 114 -22.37 6.87 1.73
N LYS A 115 -22.51 7.84 2.63
CA LYS A 115 -22.27 7.69 4.08
C LYS A 115 -23.06 6.53 4.71
N LYS A 116 -24.16 6.10 4.07
CA LYS A 116 -25.00 4.99 4.52
C LYS A 116 -24.48 3.60 4.15
N LEU A 117 -23.46 3.48 3.29
CA LEU A 117 -22.95 2.17 2.87
C LEU A 117 -22.14 1.53 3.98
N ASP A 118 -22.54 0.31 4.37
CA ASP A 118 -21.74 -0.52 5.26
C ASP A 118 -20.55 -1.11 4.49
N ILE A 119 -19.39 -0.48 4.65
CA ILE A 119 -18.15 -0.90 4.00
C ILE A 119 -17.75 -2.34 4.36
N ARG A 120 -18.20 -2.88 5.50
CA ARG A 120 -17.82 -4.25 5.93
C ARG A 120 -18.31 -5.30 4.95
N ASN A 121 -19.49 -5.10 4.38
CA ASN A 121 -20.12 -6.01 3.42
C ASN A 121 -19.60 -5.85 1.99
N ILE A 122 -18.79 -4.81 1.76
CA ILE A 122 -18.28 -4.45 0.43
C ILE A 122 -16.83 -4.91 0.27
N LEU A 123 -16.04 -4.82 1.33
CA LEU A 123 -14.61 -5.14 1.31
C LEU A 123 -14.38 -6.63 1.04
N SER A 124 -13.77 -6.90 -0.11
CA SER A 124 -13.19 -8.19 -0.44
C SER A 124 -11.73 -8.21 -0.02
N TRP A 125 -11.30 -9.26 0.68
CA TRP A 125 -9.93 -9.37 1.20
C TRP A 125 -9.18 -10.51 0.53
N SER A 126 -7.90 -10.27 0.24
CA SER A 126 -7.00 -11.35 -0.16
C SER A 126 -6.64 -12.25 1.03
N SER A 127 -6.14 -13.45 0.73
CA SER A 127 -5.66 -14.40 1.75
C SER A 127 -4.49 -13.85 2.56
N ILE A 128 -3.71 -12.94 1.98
CA ILE A 128 -2.53 -12.33 2.62
C ILE A 128 -2.88 -11.05 3.38
N GLY A 129 -4.13 -10.58 3.30
CA GLY A 129 -4.67 -9.53 4.16
C GLY A 129 -4.80 -8.14 3.55
N PHE A 130 -4.44 -7.88 2.29
CA PHE A 130 -4.78 -6.61 1.67
C PHE A 130 -6.20 -6.64 1.07
N ILE A 131 -6.80 -5.48 0.79
CA ILE A 131 -8.12 -5.40 0.14
C ILE A 131 -7.96 -5.78 -1.33
N ASP A 132 -8.67 -6.80 -1.79
CA ASP A 132 -8.81 -7.03 -3.23
C ASP A 132 -9.69 -5.94 -3.82
N ARG A 133 -9.03 -4.91 -4.33
CA ARG A 133 -9.69 -3.71 -4.86
C ARG A 133 -10.59 -4.03 -6.04
N PHE A 134 -10.24 -5.03 -6.86
CA PHE A 134 -11.05 -5.39 -8.03
C PHE A 134 -12.36 -6.05 -7.61
N GLU A 135 -12.29 -7.07 -6.75
CA GLU A 135 -13.50 -7.72 -6.24
C GLU A 135 -14.36 -6.76 -5.41
N THR A 136 -13.73 -5.94 -4.56
CA THR A 136 -14.42 -4.91 -3.78
C THR A 136 -15.18 -3.93 -4.68
N VAL A 137 -14.54 -3.45 -5.76
CA VAL A 137 -15.19 -2.52 -6.69
C VAL A 137 -16.25 -3.21 -7.53
N ARG A 138 -16.07 -4.49 -7.89
CA ARG A 138 -17.11 -5.27 -8.56
C ARG A 138 -18.38 -5.35 -7.70
N VAL A 139 -18.24 -5.62 -6.40
CA VAL A 139 -19.38 -5.59 -5.45
C VAL A 139 -20.03 -4.20 -5.41
N LEU A 140 -19.25 -3.12 -5.37
CA LEU A 140 -19.78 -1.75 -5.42
C LEU A 140 -20.56 -1.45 -6.71
N ILE A 141 -20.05 -1.90 -7.85
CA ILE A 141 -20.68 -1.71 -9.16
C ILE A 141 -21.99 -2.48 -9.25
N GLN A 142 -22.13 -3.61 -8.57
CA GLN A 142 -23.35 -4.40 -8.55
C GLN A 142 -24.39 -3.87 -7.56
N ASN A 143 -23.95 -3.13 -6.53
CA ASN A 143 -24.83 -2.56 -5.52
C ASN A 143 -25.69 -1.41 -6.08
N LYS A 144 -27.02 -1.59 -6.07
CA LYS A 144 -28.00 -0.61 -6.60
C LYS A 144 -28.16 0.63 -5.71
N ASP A 145 -27.74 0.58 -4.45
CA ASP A 145 -27.77 1.72 -3.53
C ASP A 145 -26.68 2.75 -3.84
N VAL A 146 -25.66 2.35 -4.62
CA VAL A 146 -24.65 3.26 -5.16
C VAL A 146 -25.25 3.97 -6.38
N MET A 147 -25.14 5.31 -6.41
CA MET A 147 -25.65 6.09 -7.56
C MET A 147 -25.03 5.60 -8.88
N ILE A 148 -25.86 5.49 -9.91
CA ILE A 148 -25.45 4.97 -11.23
C ILE A 148 -24.21 5.65 -11.80
N LYS A 149 -24.09 6.98 -11.64
CA LYS A 149 -22.91 7.73 -12.07
C LYS A 149 -21.62 7.23 -11.41
N TYR A 150 -21.65 6.94 -10.12
CA TYR A 150 -20.47 6.44 -9.41
C TYR A 150 -20.13 5.01 -9.78
N ARG A 151 -21.16 4.16 -9.99
CA ARG A 151 -20.97 2.80 -10.51
C ARG A 151 -20.29 2.83 -11.87
N PHE A 152 -20.74 3.71 -12.77
CA PHE A 152 -20.13 3.88 -14.10
C PHE A 152 -18.69 4.40 -14.02
N PHE A 153 -18.45 5.44 -13.20
CA PHE A 153 -17.10 5.96 -12.95
C PHE A 153 -16.14 4.85 -12.49
N LEU A 154 -16.57 4.03 -11.54
CA LEU A 154 -15.79 2.91 -11.01
C LEU A 154 -15.57 1.84 -12.09
N ALA A 155 -16.60 1.48 -12.86
CA ALA A 155 -16.50 0.53 -13.96
C ALA A 155 -15.47 1.00 -15.00
N CYS A 156 -15.48 2.29 -15.35
CA CYS A 156 -14.51 2.89 -16.25
C CYS A 156 -13.08 2.84 -15.68
N LYS A 157 -12.91 3.23 -14.42
CA LYS A 157 -11.61 3.29 -13.74
C LYS A 157 -10.95 1.92 -13.55
N TYR A 158 -11.76 0.88 -13.34
CA TYR A 158 -11.29 -0.51 -13.16
C TYR A 158 -11.41 -1.37 -14.43
N PHE A 159 -11.78 -0.77 -15.57
CA PHE A 159 -11.92 -1.45 -16.86
C PHE A 159 -12.88 -2.65 -16.87
N PHE A 160 -14.01 -2.54 -16.16
CA PHE A 160 -15.08 -3.53 -16.22
C PHE A 160 -15.96 -3.33 -17.46
N GLU A 161 -15.44 -3.70 -18.63
CA GLU A 161 -16.03 -3.45 -19.96
C GLU A 161 -17.53 -3.74 -20.06
N LYS A 162 -17.96 -4.94 -19.64
CA LYS A 162 -19.38 -5.33 -19.68
C LYS A 162 -20.25 -4.44 -18.80
N ASP A 163 -19.76 -4.06 -17.63
CA ASP A 163 -20.46 -3.18 -16.71
C ASP A 163 -20.47 -1.73 -17.22
N VAL A 164 -19.40 -1.26 -17.87
CA VAL A 164 -19.35 0.05 -18.53
C VAL A 164 -20.46 0.17 -19.57
N GLN A 165 -20.56 -0.79 -20.49
CA GLN A 165 -21.58 -0.79 -21.54
C GLN A 165 -23.00 -0.84 -20.95
N LYS A 166 -23.23 -1.76 -20.00
CA LYS A 166 -24.53 -1.94 -19.35
C LYS A 166 -24.96 -0.68 -18.58
N LEU A 167 -24.06 -0.10 -17.79
CA LEU A 167 -24.36 1.07 -16.98
C LEU A 167 -24.57 2.31 -17.85
N TRP A 168 -23.79 2.46 -18.93
CA TRP A 168 -23.99 3.56 -19.88
C TRP A 168 -25.38 3.50 -20.50
N ALA A 169 -25.81 2.34 -21.00
CA ALA A 169 -27.09 2.15 -21.68
C ALA A 169 -28.29 2.57 -20.82
N ILE A 170 -28.25 2.31 -19.51
CA ILE A 170 -29.33 2.64 -18.57
C ILE A 170 -29.13 3.98 -17.84
N MET A 171 -28.02 4.69 -18.08
CA MET A 171 -27.74 5.97 -17.44
C MET A 171 -28.57 7.10 -18.05
N PRO A 172 -29.24 7.95 -17.24
CA PRO A 172 -29.94 9.14 -17.74
C PRO A 172 -29.01 10.11 -18.48
N GLU A 173 -29.53 10.76 -19.52
CA GLU A 173 -28.78 11.67 -20.39
C GLU A 173 -28.07 12.80 -19.61
N ALA A 174 -28.76 13.43 -18.65
CA ALA A 174 -28.16 14.48 -17.81
C ALA A 174 -26.87 14.03 -17.10
N ASN A 175 -26.79 12.76 -16.68
CA ASN A 175 -25.55 12.21 -16.10
C ASN A 175 -24.49 11.96 -17.18
N ARG A 176 -24.86 11.55 -18.39
CA ARG A 176 -23.90 11.34 -19.50
C ARG A 176 -23.23 12.66 -19.89
N THR A 177 -24.00 13.73 -20.06
CA THR A 177 -23.48 15.08 -20.33
C THR A 177 -22.56 15.56 -19.21
N TYR A 178 -22.90 15.27 -17.94
CA TYR A 178 -22.02 15.56 -16.81
C TYR A 178 -20.65 14.87 -16.94
N PHE A 179 -20.60 13.62 -17.42
CA PHE A 179 -19.34 12.90 -17.59
C PHE A 179 -18.44 13.51 -18.65
N GLU A 180 -19.01 13.93 -19.77
CA GLU A 180 -18.27 14.58 -20.87
C GLU A 180 -17.60 15.87 -20.42
N VAL A 181 -18.28 16.65 -19.55
CA VAL A 181 -17.76 17.94 -19.06
C VAL A 181 -16.79 17.75 -17.90
N VAL A 182 -17.18 17.02 -16.86
CA VAL A 182 -16.44 16.98 -15.58
C VAL A 182 -15.22 16.07 -15.66
N TYR A 183 -15.32 14.97 -16.41
CA TYR A 183 -14.25 13.99 -16.50
C TYR A 183 -13.45 14.09 -17.80
N LYS A 184 -13.51 15.25 -18.47
CA LYS A 184 -12.73 15.56 -19.68
C LYS A 184 -11.20 15.48 -19.51
N HIS A 185 -10.68 15.22 -18.31
CA HIS A 185 -9.25 14.99 -18.07
C HIS A 185 -8.93 13.58 -17.57
N SER A 186 -9.95 12.76 -17.31
CA SER A 186 -9.75 11.38 -16.89
C SER A 186 -9.57 10.48 -18.10
N ILE A 187 -8.34 9.99 -18.27
CA ILE A 187 -7.94 9.14 -19.40
C ILE A 187 -8.82 7.89 -19.52
N SER A 188 -9.07 7.18 -18.41
CA SER A 188 -9.92 5.99 -18.41
C SER A 188 -11.34 6.30 -18.88
N ILE A 189 -11.90 7.42 -18.43
CA ILE A 189 -13.28 7.78 -18.78
C ILE A 189 -13.36 8.23 -20.23
N GLN A 190 -12.44 9.07 -20.69
CA GLN A 190 -12.39 9.47 -22.10
C GLN A 190 -12.27 8.27 -23.05
N TYR A 191 -11.46 7.27 -22.68
CA TYR A 191 -11.37 6.03 -23.44
C TYR A 191 -12.74 5.39 -23.60
N TRP A 192 -13.42 5.14 -22.48
CA TRP A 192 -14.74 4.50 -22.52
C TRP A 192 -15.78 5.34 -23.24
N LEU A 193 -15.80 6.67 -23.05
CA LEU A 193 -16.72 7.56 -23.76
C LEU A 193 -16.53 7.46 -25.27
N LYS A 194 -15.28 7.50 -25.77
CA LYS A 194 -15.00 7.32 -27.21
C LYS A 194 -15.43 5.94 -27.73
N ALA A 195 -15.22 4.88 -26.95
CA ALA A 195 -15.66 3.53 -27.33
C ALA A 195 -17.18 3.44 -27.45
N LEU A 196 -17.88 4.04 -26.48
CA LEU A 196 -19.34 4.03 -26.41
C LEU A 196 -19.98 4.90 -27.50
N THR A 197 -19.35 6.01 -27.90
CA THR A 197 -19.88 6.87 -28.97
C THR A 197 -19.64 6.31 -30.36
N ASN A 198 -18.47 5.70 -30.60
CA ASN A 198 -18.09 5.26 -31.94
C ASN A 198 -18.64 3.89 -32.31
N SER A 199 -19.28 3.18 -31.37
CA SER A 199 -19.72 1.78 -31.53
C SER A 199 -18.62 0.82 -31.99
N THR A 200 -17.35 1.20 -31.80
CA THR A 200 -16.19 0.39 -32.17
C THR A 200 -15.56 -0.23 -30.93
N THR A 201 -15.09 -1.46 -31.07
CA THR A 201 -14.12 -2.03 -30.13
C THR A 201 -12.85 -1.20 -30.22
N LEU A 202 -12.58 -0.37 -29.20
CA LEU A 202 -11.36 0.43 -29.18
C LEU A 202 -10.16 -0.49 -29.00
N ASP A 203 -9.28 -0.45 -30.00
CA ASP A 203 -7.94 -0.98 -29.89
C ASP A 203 -7.16 -0.20 -28.81
N TRP A 204 -6.79 -0.90 -27.74
CA TRP A 204 -6.09 -0.30 -26.61
C TRP A 204 -4.67 0.14 -27.02
N GLU A 205 -4.07 -0.46 -28.05
CA GLU A 205 -2.76 -0.05 -28.57
C GLU A 205 -2.85 1.34 -29.19
N GLN A 206 -3.86 1.57 -30.03
CA GLN A 206 -4.15 2.89 -30.58
C GLN A 206 -4.43 3.92 -29.48
N MET A 207 -5.15 3.51 -28.43
CA MET A 207 -5.37 4.38 -27.27
C MET A 207 -4.05 4.74 -26.60
N LEU A 208 -3.20 3.76 -26.26
CA LEU A 208 -1.91 4.02 -25.62
C LEU A 208 -1.03 4.92 -26.48
N HIS A 209 -1.03 4.71 -27.80
CA HIS A 209 -0.31 5.56 -28.74
C HIS A 209 -0.86 7.00 -28.72
N SER A 210 -2.19 7.18 -28.72
CA SER A 210 -2.82 8.51 -28.73
C SER A 210 -2.63 9.30 -27.43
N ILE A 211 -2.58 8.61 -26.29
CA ILE A 211 -2.51 9.24 -24.96
C ILE A 211 -1.05 9.39 -24.50
N GLY A 212 -0.17 8.57 -25.03
CA GLY A 212 1.18 8.36 -24.54
C GLY A 212 1.17 7.35 -23.38
N GLU A 213 1.99 6.31 -23.50
CA GLU A 213 2.14 5.26 -22.50
C GLU A 213 2.42 5.80 -21.10
N GLU A 214 3.37 6.73 -20.98
CA GLU A 214 3.75 7.32 -19.70
C GLU A 214 2.56 8.00 -19.01
N LYS A 215 1.81 8.79 -19.77
CA LYS A 215 0.65 9.51 -19.24
C LYS A 215 -0.45 8.54 -18.82
N PHE A 216 -0.70 7.50 -19.60
CA PHE A 216 -1.68 6.48 -19.27
C PHE A 216 -1.30 5.74 -17.98
N PHE A 217 -0.07 5.25 -17.87
CA PHE A 217 0.38 4.48 -16.72
C PHE A 217 0.49 5.31 -15.44
N ASN A 218 0.88 6.58 -15.55
CA ASN A 218 0.95 7.48 -14.39
C ASN A 218 -0.43 7.82 -13.82
N GLN A 219 -1.47 7.84 -14.66
CA GLN A 219 -2.84 8.21 -14.22
C GLN A 219 -3.74 7.00 -13.96
N ASN A 220 -3.37 5.82 -14.46
CA ASN A 220 -4.30 4.70 -14.55
C ASN A 220 -3.63 3.34 -14.33
N PHE A 221 -2.98 3.19 -13.19
CA PHE A 221 -2.31 1.95 -12.79
C PHE A 221 -3.25 0.72 -12.80
N LEU A 222 -4.55 0.90 -12.51
CA LEU A 222 -5.54 -0.18 -12.56
C LEU A 222 -5.69 -0.73 -13.98
N GLY A 223 -5.52 0.13 -14.98
CA GLY A 223 -5.42 -0.27 -16.38
C GLY A 223 -4.25 -1.21 -16.63
N ILE A 224 -3.11 -1.02 -15.96
CA ILE A 224 -1.97 -1.95 -16.07
C ILE A 224 -2.45 -3.34 -15.67
N ARG A 225 -3.11 -3.54 -14.52
CA ARG A 225 -3.58 -4.88 -14.13
C ARG A 225 -4.49 -5.52 -15.17
N TYR A 226 -5.42 -4.75 -15.72
CA TYR A 226 -6.38 -5.27 -16.71
C TYR A 226 -5.69 -5.63 -18.03
N TYR A 227 -4.79 -4.78 -18.50
CA TYR A 227 -4.13 -4.96 -19.79
C TYR A 227 -2.85 -5.77 -19.71
N PHE A 228 -2.25 -5.99 -18.52
CA PHE A 228 -0.95 -6.66 -18.41
C PHE A 228 -0.96 -8.05 -19.06
N ALA A 229 -2.04 -8.81 -18.85
CA ALA A 229 -2.25 -10.11 -19.48
C ALA A 229 -2.50 -10.03 -20.99
N LYS A 230 -2.84 -8.85 -21.50
CA LYS A 230 -3.13 -8.55 -22.92
C LYS A 230 -1.98 -7.83 -23.63
N LEU A 231 -0.94 -7.38 -22.91
CA LEU A 231 0.19 -6.68 -23.49
C LEU A 231 1.01 -7.63 -24.38
N PRO A 232 1.33 -7.23 -25.62
CA PRO A 232 2.06 -8.07 -26.55
C PRO A 232 3.54 -8.07 -26.19
N GLY A 233 4.04 -9.26 -25.85
CA GLY A 233 5.46 -9.51 -25.66
C GLY A 233 6.06 -9.00 -24.34
N PRO A 234 7.21 -9.57 -23.93
CA PRO A 234 7.93 -9.18 -22.71
C PRO A 234 8.36 -7.71 -22.68
N GLU A 235 8.78 -7.13 -23.80
CA GLU A 235 9.38 -5.79 -23.85
C GLU A 235 8.40 -4.68 -23.47
N ILE A 236 7.18 -4.72 -24.03
CA ILE A 236 6.13 -3.75 -23.73
C ILE A 236 5.73 -3.90 -22.26
N ARG A 237 5.54 -5.12 -21.76
CA ARG A 237 5.26 -5.40 -20.34
C ARG A 237 6.32 -4.80 -19.40
N GLN A 238 7.59 -5.05 -19.69
CA GLN A 238 8.70 -4.50 -18.91
C GLN A 238 8.72 -2.97 -18.95
N ARG A 239 8.51 -2.36 -20.12
CA ARG A 239 8.44 -0.90 -20.26
C ARG A 239 7.30 -0.31 -19.43
N CYS A 240 6.12 -0.92 -19.46
CA CYS A 240 4.97 -0.51 -18.66
C CYS A 240 5.27 -0.56 -17.16
N ILE A 241 5.83 -1.68 -16.69
CA ILE A 241 6.20 -1.83 -15.27
C ILE A 241 7.30 -0.86 -14.89
N LEU A 242 8.33 -0.67 -15.71
CA LEU A 242 9.40 0.28 -15.42
C LEU A 242 8.87 1.71 -15.28
N THR A 243 7.98 2.14 -16.16
CA THR A 243 7.32 3.44 -16.07
C THR A 243 6.55 3.57 -14.75
N HIS A 244 5.82 2.52 -14.35
CA HIS A 244 5.11 2.50 -13.09
C HIS A 244 6.06 2.55 -11.88
N LEU A 245 7.11 1.73 -11.86
CA LEU A 245 8.12 1.68 -10.79
C LEU A 245 8.99 2.95 -10.71
N LYS A 246 8.94 3.81 -11.73
CA LYS A 246 9.55 5.15 -11.72
C LYS A 246 8.66 6.21 -11.08
N CYS A 247 7.39 5.92 -10.82
CA CYS A 247 6.50 6.85 -10.16
C CYS A 247 6.93 7.08 -8.70
N LYS A 248 6.85 8.33 -8.23
CA LYS A 248 7.17 8.64 -6.82
C LYS A 248 6.14 8.08 -5.83
N TRP A 249 4.92 7.81 -6.29
CA TRP A 249 3.75 7.49 -5.47
C TRP A 249 3.19 6.10 -5.78
N ILE A 250 4.06 5.11 -5.85
CA ILE A 250 3.64 3.74 -6.16
C ILE A 250 2.89 3.16 -4.97
N ASN A 251 1.74 2.54 -5.24
CA ASN A 251 1.04 1.77 -4.22
C ASN A 251 1.77 0.43 -4.03
N TYR A 252 2.05 0.04 -2.79
CA TYR A 252 2.72 -1.24 -2.51
C TYR A 252 1.94 -2.44 -3.07
N SER A 253 0.59 -2.39 -3.11
CA SER A 253 -0.22 -3.44 -3.73
C SER A 253 0.10 -3.63 -5.22
N ASP A 254 0.44 -2.53 -5.88
CA ASP A 254 0.70 -2.51 -7.32
C ASP A 254 2.12 -3.01 -7.60
N VAL A 255 3.10 -2.65 -6.75
CA VAL A 255 4.45 -3.25 -6.79
C VAL A 255 4.34 -4.76 -6.73
N TYR A 256 3.66 -5.29 -5.70
CA TYR A 256 3.50 -6.73 -5.54
C TYR A 256 2.90 -7.39 -6.78
N LEU A 257 1.79 -6.84 -7.27
CA LEU A 257 1.10 -7.36 -8.42
C LEU A 257 2.00 -7.39 -9.67
N CYS A 258 2.75 -6.31 -9.93
CA CYS A 258 3.68 -6.23 -11.04
C CYS A 258 4.80 -7.25 -10.90
N LEU A 259 5.42 -7.34 -9.72
CA LEU A 259 6.51 -8.30 -9.49
C LEU A 259 6.01 -9.75 -9.59
N SER A 260 4.77 -10.04 -9.18
CA SER A 260 4.20 -11.40 -9.20
C SER A 260 3.87 -11.94 -10.59
N GLN A 261 3.85 -11.07 -11.61
CA GLN A 261 3.52 -11.45 -12.99
C GLN A 261 4.76 -11.55 -13.89
N LEU A 262 5.93 -11.24 -13.36
CA LEU A 262 7.19 -11.30 -14.10
C LEU A 262 7.87 -12.64 -13.88
N ASN A 263 8.45 -13.18 -14.95
CA ASN A 263 9.42 -14.27 -14.80
C ASN A 263 10.78 -13.73 -14.33
N ASP A 264 11.70 -14.62 -13.97
CA ASP A 264 13.00 -14.24 -13.42
C ASP A 264 13.84 -13.39 -14.38
N GLU A 265 13.77 -13.65 -15.68
CA GLU A 265 14.49 -12.91 -16.72
C GLU A 265 13.96 -11.49 -16.85
N GLU A 266 12.63 -11.32 -16.92
CA GLU A 266 11.99 -10.01 -16.98
C GLU A 266 12.22 -9.21 -15.71
N LEU A 267 12.17 -9.87 -14.55
CA LEU A 267 12.47 -9.25 -13.27
C LEU A 267 13.91 -8.74 -13.23
N ASN A 268 14.88 -9.54 -13.64
CA ASN A 268 16.28 -9.12 -13.71
C ASN A 268 16.51 -7.96 -14.71
N SER A 269 15.89 -8.03 -15.88
CA SER A 269 15.91 -6.92 -16.86
C SER A 269 15.34 -5.62 -16.27
N ILE A 270 14.27 -5.70 -15.49
CA ILE A 270 13.68 -4.52 -14.86
C ILE A 270 14.61 -3.95 -13.79
N PHE A 271 15.16 -4.77 -12.90
CA PHE A 271 16.00 -4.31 -11.79
C PHE A 271 17.31 -3.69 -12.26
N THR A 272 17.92 -4.22 -13.33
CA THR A 272 19.12 -3.63 -13.96
C THR A 272 18.85 -2.24 -14.56
N ARG A 273 17.62 -1.98 -15.01
CA ARG A 273 17.20 -0.72 -15.66
C ARG A 273 16.65 0.32 -14.68
N LEU A 274 16.34 -0.07 -13.44
CA LEU A 274 15.88 0.85 -12.41
C LEU A 274 17.04 1.69 -11.89
N SER A 275 16.80 2.98 -11.69
CA SER A 275 17.77 3.82 -10.98
C SER A 275 17.83 3.41 -9.50
N ARG A 276 18.95 3.73 -8.84
CA ARG A 276 19.17 3.44 -7.41
C ARG A 276 18.02 3.93 -6.52
N THR A 277 17.48 5.11 -6.83
CA THR A 277 16.34 5.70 -6.11
C THR A 277 15.07 4.88 -6.27
N HIS A 278 14.79 4.37 -7.47
CA HIS A 278 13.60 3.55 -7.72
C HIS A 278 13.74 2.16 -7.08
N LEU A 279 14.93 1.55 -7.12
CA LEU A 279 15.22 0.30 -6.41
C LEU A 279 14.97 0.43 -4.90
N TYR A 280 15.46 1.52 -4.30
CA TYR A 280 15.16 1.83 -2.90
C TYR A 280 13.65 1.86 -2.63
N TYR A 281 12.86 2.53 -3.47
CA TYR A 281 11.40 2.59 -3.29
C TYR A 281 10.74 1.22 -3.45
N VAL A 282 11.19 0.38 -4.38
CA VAL A 282 10.68 -0.99 -4.53
C VAL A 282 10.94 -1.79 -3.24
N PHE A 283 12.18 -1.83 -2.77
CA PHE A 283 12.55 -2.55 -1.55
C PHE A 283 11.84 -1.99 -0.30
N ARG A 284 11.70 -0.67 -0.19
CA ARG A 284 10.96 -0.01 0.88
C ARG A 284 9.46 -0.39 0.87
N ASN A 285 8.86 -0.58 -0.31
CA ASN A 285 7.47 -1.02 -0.42
C ASN A 285 7.30 -2.48 0.00
N LEU A 286 8.29 -3.34 -0.26
CA LEU A 286 8.27 -4.73 0.24
C LEU A 286 8.36 -4.81 1.77
N LEU A 287 8.87 -3.78 2.45
CA LEU A 287 8.81 -3.69 3.91
C LEU A 287 7.43 -3.28 4.44
N GLN A 288 6.46 -2.95 3.58
CA GLN A 288 5.08 -2.67 4.00
C GLN A 288 4.29 -3.95 4.18
N TRP A 289 3.30 -3.87 5.07
CA TRP A 289 2.39 -4.98 5.26
C TRP A 289 1.48 -5.15 4.04
N PRO A 290 1.24 -6.39 3.58
CA PRO A 290 1.69 -7.67 4.14
C PRO A 290 2.98 -8.25 3.52
N PHE A 291 3.73 -7.49 2.74
CA PHE A 291 4.78 -8.00 1.82
C PHE A 291 6.15 -8.27 2.46
N GLN A 292 6.30 -8.11 3.77
CA GLN A 292 7.59 -8.25 4.44
C GLN A 292 8.22 -9.63 4.25
N PHE A 293 7.39 -10.67 4.13
CA PHE A 293 7.86 -12.03 3.89
C PHE A 293 8.62 -12.18 2.57
N MET A 294 8.43 -11.28 1.60
CA MET A 294 9.10 -11.30 0.31
C MET A 294 10.42 -10.52 0.31
N PHE A 295 10.62 -9.66 1.30
CA PHE A 295 11.69 -8.68 1.27
C PHE A 295 13.06 -9.35 1.12
N LEU A 296 13.35 -10.37 1.93
CA LEU A 296 14.65 -11.05 1.91
C LEU A 296 14.89 -11.83 0.62
N ASP A 297 13.87 -12.49 0.08
CA ASP A 297 14.00 -13.28 -1.16
C ASP A 297 14.30 -12.39 -2.37
N VAL A 298 13.60 -11.26 -2.47
CA VAL A 298 13.83 -10.28 -3.54
C VAL A 298 15.21 -9.63 -3.36
N ILE A 299 15.57 -9.23 -2.14
CA ILE A 299 16.90 -8.67 -1.84
C ILE A 299 18.03 -9.64 -2.20
N LYS A 300 17.89 -10.92 -1.86
CA LYS A 300 18.89 -11.95 -2.19
C LYS A 300 19.07 -12.09 -3.69
N SER A 301 17.97 -12.05 -4.43
CA SER A 301 17.97 -12.14 -5.91
C SER A 301 18.63 -10.93 -6.57
N PHE A 302 18.56 -9.76 -5.94
CA PHE A 302 19.07 -8.50 -6.47
C PHE A 302 20.22 -7.90 -5.67
N LYS A 303 20.94 -8.73 -4.90
CA LYS A 303 22.01 -8.30 -3.99
C LYS A 303 23.10 -7.48 -4.69
N SER A 304 23.46 -7.83 -5.93
CA SER A 304 24.46 -7.12 -6.75
C SER A 304 24.07 -5.68 -7.11
N HIS A 305 22.78 -5.34 -7.02
CA HIS A 305 22.26 -4.01 -7.34
C HIS A 305 22.14 -3.10 -6.12
N ILE A 306 22.37 -3.65 -4.92
CA ILE A 306 22.30 -2.90 -3.66
C ILE A 306 23.61 -2.15 -3.49
N THR A 307 23.54 -0.82 -3.42
CA THR A 307 24.69 0.04 -3.09
C THR A 307 24.71 0.35 -1.60
N GLU A 308 25.85 0.84 -1.09
CA GLU A 308 25.96 1.31 0.31
C GLU A 308 24.84 2.28 0.68
N LYS A 309 24.49 3.20 -0.23
CA LYS A 309 23.40 4.15 -0.03
C LYS A 309 22.04 3.46 0.12
N ILE A 310 21.68 2.54 -0.78
CA ILE A 310 20.40 1.83 -0.70
C ILE A 310 20.34 1.01 0.59
N PHE A 311 21.43 0.31 0.92
CA PHE A 311 21.55 -0.47 2.15
C PHE A 311 21.35 0.39 3.40
N HIS A 312 22.08 1.50 3.51
CA HIS A 312 21.94 2.49 4.57
C HIS A 312 20.50 2.98 4.70
N ASP A 313 19.90 3.43 3.60
CA ASP A 313 18.56 4.02 3.60
C ASP A 313 17.48 2.99 4.00
N LEU A 314 17.67 1.71 3.64
CA LEU A 314 16.78 0.62 4.06
C LEU A 314 16.92 0.32 5.56
N ILE A 315 18.14 0.26 6.10
CA ILE A 315 18.35 0.06 7.54
C ILE A 315 17.72 1.20 8.34
N ILE A 316 18.01 2.45 7.97
CA ILE A 316 17.43 3.63 8.62
C ILE A 316 15.91 3.60 8.53
N PHE A 317 15.35 3.18 7.40
CA PHE A 317 13.91 3.01 7.27
C PHE A 317 13.34 1.94 8.20
N ILE A 318 13.97 0.76 8.30
CA ILE A 318 13.50 -0.30 9.22
C ILE A 318 13.58 0.19 10.67
N LEU A 319 14.71 0.76 11.06
CA LEU A 319 14.92 1.30 12.41
C LEU A 319 13.89 2.38 12.76
N ASN A 320 13.71 3.39 11.91
CA ASN A 320 12.87 4.55 12.24
C ASN A 320 11.38 4.33 11.98
N GLU A 321 11.01 3.65 10.89
CA GLU A 321 9.62 3.54 10.47
C GLU A 321 8.95 2.27 10.97
N LYS A 322 9.73 1.24 11.30
CA LYS A 322 9.21 -0.04 11.77
C LYS A 322 9.49 -0.25 13.26
N ILE A 323 10.75 -0.31 13.65
CA ILE A 323 11.15 -0.64 15.03
C ILE A 323 10.80 0.51 16.00
N ASN A 324 11.32 1.72 15.76
CA ASN A 324 11.06 2.90 16.60
C ASN A 324 9.56 3.20 16.73
N LYS A 325 8.83 3.06 15.62
CA LYS A 325 7.38 3.24 15.61
C LYS A 325 6.63 2.05 16.19
N ALA A 326 7.25 1.09 16.87
CA ALA A 326 6.60 -0.06 17.50
C ALA A 326 5.60 -0.76 16.55
N ARG A 327 6.04 -1.04 15.33
CA ARG A 327 5.25 -1.80 14.36
C ARG A 327 5.36 -3.29 14.71
N HIS A 328 4.22 -3.92 15.00
CA HIS A 328 4.14 -5.31 15.46
C HIS A 328 3.46 -6.24 14.44
N ASP A 329 3.20 -5.74 13.23
CA ASP A 329 2.67 -6.48 12.09
C ASP A 329 3.69 -7.47 11.49
N HIS A 330 4.96 -7.38 11.91
CA HIS A 330 6.03 -8.32 11.56
C HIS A 330 7.14 -8.33 12.63
N GLN A 331 8.02 -9.35 12.62
CA GLN A 331 9.22 -9.39 13.47
C GLN A 331 10.35 -8.59 12.80
N TYR A 332 10.30 -7.27 12.91
CA TYR A 332 11.23 -6.40 12.17
C TYR A 332 12.68 -6.44 12.66
N VAL A 333 12.92 -6.86 13.91
CA VAL A 333 14.29 -7.08 14.41
C VAL A 333 14.90 -8.30 13.71
N ASP A 334 14.22 -9.44 13.74
CA ASP A 334 14.62 -10.66 13.03
C ASP A 334 14.80 -10.38 11.52
N LEU A 335 13.90 -9.60 10.91
CA LEU A 335 14.02 -9.20 9.50
C LEU A 335 15.28 -8.37 9.26
N LEU A 336 15.59 -7.40 10.14
CA LEU A 336 16.77 -6.55 10.03
C LEU A 336 18.06 -7.35 10.19
N GLU A 337 18.11 -8.25 11.15
CA GLU A 337 19.25 -9.15 11.39
C GLU A 337 19.48 -10.07 10.20
N ASN A 338 18.43 -10.70 9.67
CA ASN A 338 18.55 -11.54 8.48
C ASN A 338 18.98 -10.74 7.25
N PHE A 339 18.45 -9.51 7.09
CA PHE A 339 18.87 -8.62 6.02
C PHE A 339 20.36 -8.29 6.14
N TRP A 340 20.82 -7.89 7.33
CA TRP A 340 22.21 -7.62 7.65
C TRP A 340 23.12 -8.81 7.31
N ASN A 341 22.80 -9.99 7.85
CA ASN A 341 23.59 -11.22 7.65
C ASN A 341 23.59 -11.71 6.19
N SER A 342 22.57 -11.35 5.42
CA SER A 342 22.50 -11.70 4.00
C SER A 342 23.39 -10.84 3.10
N MET A 343 23.96 -9.72 3.60
CA MET A 343 24.77 -8.79 2.80
C MET A 343 26.24 -9.21 2.66
N SER A 344 26.99 -8.53 1.78
CA SER A 344 28.43 -8.77 1.61
C SER A 344 29.23 -8.17 2.78
N PRO A 345 30.38 -8.74 3.20
CA PRO A 345 31.25 -8.16 4.24
C PRO A 345 31.61 -6.69 4.01
N HIS A 346 31.65 -6.25 2.75
CA HIS A 346 31.84 -4.84 2.38
C HIS A 346 30.88 -3.88 3.11
N PHE A 347 29.60 -4.25 3.27
CA PHE A 347 28.63 -3.42 3.99
C PHE A 347 28.91 -3.34 5.50
N GLY A 348 29.56 -4.37 6.06
CA GLY A 348 30.09 -4.33 7.42
C GLY A 348 31.10 -3.19 7.58
N TYR A 349 32.11 -3.11 6.70
CA TYR A 349 33.10 -2.03 6.72
C TYR A 349 32.47 -0.64 6.54
N PHE A 350 31.42 -0.53 5.71
CA PHE A 350 30.68 0.72 5.56
C PHE A 350 30.03 1.18 6.88
N VAL A 351 29.41 0.26 7.63
CA VAL A 351 28.81 0.58 8.94
C VAL A 351 29.85 0.82 10.01
N GLU A 352 30.97 0.10 10.00
CA GLU A 352 32.10 0.36 10.92
C GLU A 352 32.61 1.80 10.80
N ARG A 353 32.53 2.42 9.61
CA ARG A 353 32.87 3.84 9.41
C ARG A 353 31.78 4.81 9.88
N ASN A 354 30.58 4.32 10.16
CA ASN A 354 29.44 5.10 10.64
C ASN A 354 29.12 4.71 12.08
N GLU A 355 29.90 5.26 13.03
CA GLU A 355 29.79 4.97 14.46
C GLU A 355 28.36 5.11 15.00
N LYS A 356 27.59 6.07 14.48
CA LYS A 356 26.18 6.26 14.85
C LYS A 356 25.34 5.05 14.45
N LEU A 357 25.44 4.63 13.18
CA LEU A 357 24.67 3.49 12.69
C LEU A 357 25.10 2.19 13.36
N LYS A 358 26.41 2.00 13.56
CA LYS A 358 26.99 0.85 14.27
C LYS A 358 26.43 0.74 15.70
N THR A 359 26.50 1.83 16.47
CA THR A 359 26.00 1.89 17.85
C THR A 359 24.51 1.55 17.92
N VAL A 360 23.71 2.09 16.99
CA VAL A 360 22.27 1.81 16.92
C VAL A 360 21.98 0.35 16.57
N LEU A 361 22.68 -0.21 15.58
CA LEU A 361 22.50 -1.61 15.19
C LEU A 361 22.91 -2.58 16.29
N GLN A 362 24.05 -2.33 16.93
CA GLN A 362 24.53 -3.13 18.05
C GLN A 362 23.52 -3.13 19.20
N TYR A 363 23.00 -1.94 19.57
CA TYR A 363 21.94 -1.86 20.57
C TYR A 363 20.70 -2.69 20.17
N VAL A 364 20.30 -2.66 18.89
CA VAL A 364 19.12 -3.40 18.41
C VAL A 364 19.35 -4.91 18.41
N PHE A 365 20.54 -5.37 18.04
CA PHE A 365 20.88 -6.80 17.99
C PHE A 365 21.17 -7.40 19.37
N ASP A 366 21.77 -6.63 20.28
CA ASP A 366 22.08 -7.07 21.65
C ASP A 366 20.87 -6.94 22.58
N ALA A 367 19.80 -6.26 22.15
CA ALA A 367 18.62 -6.05 22.97
C ALA A 367 17.92 -7.38 23.31
N PRO A 368 17.51 -7.58 24.59
CA PRO A 368 16.84 -8.80 24.99
C PRO A 368 15.51 -8.97 24.25
N VAL A 369 15.20 -10.20 23.86
CA VAL A 369 13.92 -10.56 23.26
C VAL A 369 12.90 -10.82 24.38
N PRO A 370 11.75 -10.13 24.43
CA PRO A 370 11.20 -9.24 23.39
C PRO A 370 11.74 -7.80 23.45
N PHE A 371 12.11 -7.28 22.28
CA PHE A 371 12.62 -5.92 22.10
C PHE A 371 11.72 -4.85 22.73
N ASN A 372 12.28 -4.02 23.61
CA ASN A 372 11.57 -2.92 24.26
C ASN A 372 11.73 -1.61 23.48
N VAL A 373 10.66 -1.20 22.79
CA VAL A 373 10.66 0.02 21.96
C VAL A 373 10.79 1.31 22.79
N LYS A 374 10.39 1.29 24.06
CA LYS A 374 10.56 2.46 24.93
C LYS A 374 12.04 2.70 25.19
N ASP A 375 12.77 1.66 25.60
CA ASP A 375 14.20 1.74 25.89
C ASP A 375 14.98 2.17 24.64
N TYR A 376 14.60 1.67 23.46
CA TYR A 376 15.15 2.12 22.18
C TYR A 376 14.90 3.60 21.90
N LYS A 377 13.70 4.11 22.17
CA LYS A 377 13.40 5.54 21.99
C LYS A 377 14.22 6.40 22.92
N ASP A 378 14.29 6.01 24.19
CA ASP A 378 15.05 6.73 25.20
C ASP A 378 16.55 6.75 24.83
N PHE A 379 17.06 5.61 24.33
CA PHE A 379 18.41 5.51 23.77
C PHE A 379 18.62 6.45 22.58
N ILE A 380 17.76 6.40 21.56
CA ILE A 380 17.86 7.27 20.36
C ILE A 380 17.79 8.75 20.76
N SER A 381 16.85 9.13 21.62
CA SER A 381 16.73 10.50 22.11
C SER A 381 18.00 10.94 22.83
N ALA A 382 18.53 10.14 23.76
CA ALA A 382 19.76 10.46 24.48
C ALA A 382 20.97 10.56 23.53
N PHE A 383 21.07 9.64 22.57
CA PHE A 383 22.17 9.55 21.61
C PHE A 383 22.26 10.80 20.72
N TYR A 384 21.13 11.31 20.22
CA TYR A 384 21.12 12.51 19.37
C TYR A 384 21.13 13.84 20.13
N THR A 385 20.82 13.87 21.43
CA THR A 385 20.85 15.12 22.23
C THR A 385 22.22 15.50 22.78
N LYS A 386 23.19 14.57 22.78
CA LYS A 386 24.50 14.76 23.43
C LYS A 386 25.59 15.36 22.54
N GLU A 387 25.33 15.63 21.27
CA GLU A 387 26.31 16.33 20.41
C GLU A 387 26.16 17.86 20.58
N PRO A 388 27.21 18.56 21.03
CA PRO A 388 27.30 20.01 20.84
C PRO A 388 27.28 20.29 19.33
N ARG A 389 26.44 21.24 18.90
CA ARG A 389 26.38 21.69 17.49
C ARG A 389 27.67 22.33 17.04
#